data_AF-A0A7K8S5V1-F1
#
_entry.id   AF-A0A7K8S5V1-F1
#
_cell.length_a   1.000
_cell.length_b   1.000
_cell.length_c   1.000
_cell.angle_alpha   90.00
_cell.angle_beta   90.00
_cell.angle_gamma   90.00
#
_symmetry.space_group_name_H-M   'P 1'
#
loop_
_entity.id
_entity.type
_entity.pdbx_description
1 polymer ?
#
loop_
_entity_poly.entity_id
_entity_poly.type
_entity_poly.pdbx_seq_one_letter_code
_entity_poly.pdbx_strand_id
1 'polypeptide(L)'
;LSPQFRKKLQDVLPSLPSQDDYFLLKWLRARSFDLPKAEAMLRKVRGARCFWGTPLCWDRPGVIRKYMSGGLCGYDREGSPVRYEIIGPLDGKGLLFSASKQDLIKNKFRDCELLRLECEQQSEKLGKKIEMVMMVYDCEGLGLKHLWKPAVDTYGEILSMFEENYPESLKRLFIVKAPKLFPVAYNLVKHFLSEDTRKKVVVLGSNWKEVLQKYIDPAQIPVEYGGTLTDPDGDPKCSSKVGGAPAGFFRSAGHFLHLHILYPFQINYGGDVPQHYYVRDQLAQKYEHSVVVNRGSSHQVEYEILFP
;
A
#
# COMPACT_ATOMS: atom_id res chain seq x y z
N LEU A 1 -12.56 1.73 27.22
CA LEU A 1 -11.96 3.01 26.76
C LEU A 1 -12.11 4.13 27.80
N SER A 2 -11.25 5.16 27.85
CA SER A 2 -11.53 6.36 28.66
C SER A 2 -12.81 7.05 28.13
N PRO A 3 -13.88 7.17 28.93
CA PRO A 3 -15.12 7.86 28.53
C PRO A 3 -14.87 9.29 28.03
N GLN A 4 -13.75 9.90 28.45
CA GLN A 4 -13.34 11.24 28.07
C GLN A 4 -13.01 11.36 26.57
N PHE A 5 -12.38 10.34 25.97
CA PHE A 5 -12.02 10.39 24.55
C PHE A 5 -13.26 10.29 23.67
N ARG A 6 -14.18 9.36 24.00
CA ARG A 6 -15.49 9.25 23.33
C ARG A 6 -16.30 10.55 23.44
N LYS A 7 -16.30 11.19 24.62
CA LYS A 7 -16.98 12.47 24.84
C LYS A 7 -16.45 13.59 23.95
N LYS A 8 -15.13 13.69 23.79
CA LYS A 8 -14.48 14.71 22.93
C LYS A 8 -14.77 14.52 21.43
N LEU A 9 -15.10 13.30 21.03
CA LEU A 9 -15.33 12.95 19.63
C LEU A 9 -16.82 12.85 19.26
N GLN A 10 -17.74 13.20 20.16
CA GLN A 10 -19.18 13.07 19.92
C GLN A 10 -19.64 13.71 18.60
N ASP A 11 -19.02 14.82 18.21
CA ASP A 11 -19.33 15.53 16.96
C ASP A 11 -18.86 14.79 15.69
N VAL A 12 -17.86 13.90 15.80
CA VAL A 12 -17.27 13.19 14.65
C VAL A 12 -17.61 11.70 14.60
N LEU A 13 -17.94 11.08 15.74
CA LEU A 13 -18.25 9.64 15.84
C LEU A 13 -19.23 9.13 14.76
N PRO A 14 -20.35 9.81 14.43
CA PRO A 14 -21.29 9.34 13.41
C PRO A 14 -20.71 9.23 12.01
N SER A 15 -19.65 9.97 11.72
CA SER A 15 -18.99 10.00 10.40
C SER A 15 -17.81 9.01 10.27
N LEU A 16 -17.46 8.31 11.34
CA LEU A 16 -16.35 7.37 11.36
C LEU A 16 -16.77 5.98 10.86
N PRO A 17 -15.83 5.18 10.32
CA PRO A 17 -16.13 3.85 9.78
C PRO A 17 -16.59 2.86 10.84
N SER A 18 -16.07 3.01 12.06
CA SER A 18 -16.46 2.23 13.22
C SER A 18 -16.37 3.10 14.46
N GLN A 19 -17.26 2.83 15.42
CA GLN A 19 -17.28 3.47 16.74
C GLN A 19 -16.89 2.48 17.84
N ASP A 20 -16.43 1.28 17.48
CA ASP A 20 -16.03 0.26 18.45
C ASP A 20 -14.76 0.65 19.24
N ASP A 21 -14.52 -0.04 20.35
CA ASP A 21 -13.37 0.25 21.21
C ASP A 21 -12.04 -0.02 20.47
N TYR A 22 -11.99 -1.02 19.60
CA TYR A 22 -10.80 -1.38 18.83
C TYR A 22 -10.34 -0.24 17.90
N PHE A 23 -11.26 0.32 17.13
CA PHE A 23 -11.02 1.42 16.22
C PHE A 23 -10.49 2.64 16.96
N LEU A 24 -11.14 3.04 18.06
CA LEU A 24 -10.69 4.21 18.84
C LEU A 24 -9.33 3.97 19.51
N LEU A 25 -9.04 2.74 19.95
CA LEU A 25 -7.76 2.38 20.55
C LEU A 25 -6.60 2.48 19.56
N LYS A 26 -6.80 2.25 18.25
CA LYS A 26 -5.74 2.44 17.25
C LYS A 26 -5.15 3.85 17.28
N TRP A 27 -6.00 4.87 17.32
CA TRP A 27 -5.58 6.27 17.35
C TRP A 27 -4.88 6.64 18.66
N LEU A 28 -5.37 6.10 19.78
CA LEU A 28 -4.76 6.28 21.08
C LEU A 28 -3.37 5.64 21.14
N ARG A 29 -3.24 4.35 20.76
CA ARG A 29 -1.95 3.64 20.74
C ARG A 29 -0.93 4.34 19.85
N ALA A 30 -1.33 4.76 18.65
CA ALA A 30 -0.47 5.47 17.72
C ALA A 30 0.06 6.82 18.22
N ARG A 31 -0.54 7.37 19.28
CA ARG A 31 -0.11 8.61 19.93
C ARG A 31 0.21 8.40 21.41
N SER A 32 0.56 7.18 21.81
CA SER A 32 0.93 6.84 23.19
C SER A 32 -0.09 7.31 24.23
N PHE A 33 -1.38 7.21 23.89
CA PHE A 33 -2.54 7.64 24.68
C PHE A 33 -2.61 9.16 24.97
N ASP A 34 -1.86 9.98 24.22
CA ASP A 34 -2.00 11.45 24.21
C ASP A 34 -3.33 11.85 23.56
N LEU A 35 -4.31 12.25 24.39
CA LEU A 35 -5.67 12.53 23.94
C LEU A 35 -5.74 13.66 22.90
N PRO A 36 -5.12 14.84 23.11
CA PRO A 36 -5.11 15.90 22.09
C PRO A 36 -4.53 15.46 20.75
N LYS A 37 -3.40 14.74 20.75
CA LYS A 37 -2.78 14.28 19.50
C LYS A 37 -3.60 13.21 18.80
N ALA A 38 -4.17 12.27 19.55
CA ALA A 38 -5.04 11.22 19.01
C ALA A 38 -6.32 11.82 18.39
N GLU A 39 -6.92 12.82 19.05
CA GLU A 39 -8.07 13.56 18.54
C GLU A 39 -7.73 14.31 17.25
N ALA A 40 -6.64 15.07 17.23
CA ALA A 40 -6.20 15.81 16.06
C ALA A 40 -5.94 14.89 14.85
N MET A 41 -5.30 13.74 15.08
CA MET A 41 -5.06 12.72 14.07
C MET A 41 -6.39 12.19 13.51
N LEU A 42 -7.33 11.79 14.38
CA LEU A 42 -8.61 11.24 13.95
C LEU A 42 -9.44 12.26 13.15
N ARG A 43 -9.45 13.53 13.56
CA ARG A 43 -10.12 14.61 12.84
C ARG A 43 -9.51 14.84 11.45
N LYS A 44 -8.19 14.70 11.30
CA LYS A 44 -7.51 14.76 9.99
C LYS A 44 -7.95 13.62 9.07
N VAL A 45 -8.11 12.41 9.59
CA VAL A 45 -8.58 11.25 8.81
C VAL A 45 -10.02 11.41 8.33
N ARG A 46 -10.89 11.99 9.14
CA ARG A 46 -12.23 12.40 8.67
C ARG A 46 -12.13 13.34 7.47
N GLY A 47 -11.26 14.35 7.54
CA GLY A 47 -11.01 15.28 6.43
C GLY A 47 -10.53 14.57 5.16
N ALA A 48 -9.59 13.63 5.30
CA ALA A 48 -9.11 12.82 4.19
C ALA A 48 -10.24 11.97 3.57
N ARG A 49 -11.07 11.31 4.40
CA ARG A 49 -12.22 10.54 3.90
C ARG A 49 -13.23 11.40 3.16
N CYS A 50 -13.54 12.60 3.66
CA CYS A 50 -14.41 13.54 2.95
C CYS A 50 -13.81 13.97 1.61
N PHE A 51 -12.50 14.22 1.56
CA PHE A 51 -11.80 14.61 0.34
C PHE A 51 -11.78 13.49 -0.71
N TRP A 52 -11.47 12.25 -0.31
CA TRP A 52 -11.37 11.11 -1.22
C TRP A 52 -12.74 10.50 -1.58
N GLY A 53 -13.79 10.78 -0.79
CA GLY A 53 -15.15 10.30 -1.00
C GLY A 53 -15.32 8.82 -0.61
N THR A 54 -15.98 8.05 -1.48
CA THR A 54 -16.11 6.58 -1.39
C THR A 54 -15.15 5.89 -2.36
N PRO A 55 -13.87 5.69 -2.00
CA PRO A 55 -12.84 5.10 -2.87
C PRO A 55 -13.24 3.76 -3.49
N LEU A 56 -14.09 2.99 -2.81
CA LEU A 56 -14.55 1.68 -3.28
C LEU A 56 -15.44 1.79 -4.53
N CYS A 57 -16.19 2.88 -4.67
CA CYS A 57 -17.07 3.15 -5.82
C CYS A 57 -16.37 3.92 -6.94
N TRP A 58 -15.09 4.25 -6.77
CA TRP A 58 -14.33 4.98 -7.77
C TRP A 58 -13.89 4.06 -8.91
N ASP A 59 -14.24 4.42 -10.15
CA ASP A 59 -13.81 3.70 -11.34
C ASP A 59 -12.33 3.97 -11.61
N ARG A 60 -11.50 2.95 -11.41
CA ARG A 60 -10.05 3.06 -11.54
C ARG A 60 -9.67 3.26 -13.01
N PRO A 61 -8.75 4.18 -13.33
CA PRO A 61 -8.18 4.30 -14.67
C PRO A 61 -7.65 2.96 -15.19
N GLY A 62 -7.89 2.65 -16.46
CA GLY A 62 -7.52 1.36 -17.07
C GLY A 62 -6.04 1.03 -16.91
N VAL A 63 -5.17 2.04 -16.98
CA VAL A 63 -3.72 1.88 -16.79
C VAL A 63 -3.38 1.43 -15.37
N ILE A 64 -3.99 2.02 -14.34
CA ILE A 64 -3.78 1.63 -12.94
C ILE A 64 -4.30 0.22 -12.72
N ARG A 65 -5.47 -0.12 -13.27
CA ARG A 65 -6.03 -1.47 -13.13
C ARG A 65 -5.07 -2.54 -13.65
N LYS A 66 -4.47 -2.31 -14.82
CA LYS A 66 -3.65 -3.28 -15.55
C LYS A 66 -2.20 -3.34 -15.10
N TYR A 67 -1.59 -2.21 -14.74
CA TYR A 67 -0.14 -2.12 -14.54
C TYR A 67 0.27 -1.74 -13.11
N MET A 68 -0.68 -1.37 -12.23
CA MET A 68 -0.35 -1.20 -10.81
C MET A 68 -0.18 -2.58 -10.18
N SER A 69 1.05 -2.90 -9.78
CA SER A 69 1.38 -4.19 -9.19
C SER A 69 0.88 -4.33 -7.74
N GLY A 70 0.85 -5.59 -7.30
CA GLY A 70 0.40 -6.01 -5.98
C GLY A 70 -1.04 -6.49 -5.95
N GLY A 71 -1.46 -6.96 -4.78
CA GLY A 71 -2.77 -7.57 -4.62
C GLY A 71 -2.99 -8.24 -3.28
N LEU A 72 -4.24 -8.60 -3.01
CA LEU A 72 -4.64 -9.38 -1.84
C LEU A 72 -4.60 -10.85 -2.21
N CYS A 73 -3.92 -11.70 -1.42
CA CYS A 73 -3.90 -13.13 -1.66
C CYS A 73 -3.71 -13.91 -0.35
N GLY A 74 -4.74 -14.66 0.06
CA GLY A 74 -4.70 -15.50 1.25
C GLY A 74 -4.71 -14.76 2.59
N TYR A 75 -4.62 -15.55 3.66
CA TYR A 75 -4.59 -15.09 5.05
C TYR A 75 -3.47 -15.77 5.81
N ASP A 76 -2.92 -15.08 6.79
CA ASP A 76 -1.98 -15.68 7.72
C ASP A 76 -2.68 -16.67 8.66
N ARG A 77 -1.91 -17.41 9.46
CA ARG A 77 -2.44 -18.44 10.37
C ARG A 77 -3.42 -17.91 11.42
N GLU A 78 -3.42 -16.60 11.68
CA GLU A 78 -4.34 -15.98 12.63
C GLU A 78 -5.57 -15.37 11.93
N GLY A 79 -5.65 -15.42 10.60
CA GLY A 79 -6.75 -14.87 9.81
C GLY A 79 -6.53 -13.42 9.36
N SER A 80 -5.34 -12.86 9.59
CA SER A 80 -5.01 -11.54 9.05
C SER A 80 -4.83 -11.62 7.52
N PRO A 81 -5.44 -10.73 6.74
CA PRO A 81 -5.27 -10.75 5.29
C PRO A 81 -3.82 -10.48 4.88
N VAL A 82 -3.35 -11.17 3.83
CA VAL A 82 -1.99 -11.02 3.28
C VAL A 82 -2.04 -10.21 1.99
N ARG A 83 -1.21 -9.16 1.93
CA ARG A 83 -1.05 -8.32 0.74
C ARG A 83 0.34 -8.46 0.16
N TYR A 84 0.41 -8.67 -1.15
CA TYR A 84 1.64 -8.71 -1.92
C TYR A 84 1.87 -7.37 -2.62
N GLU A 85 3.11 -6.89 -2.63
CA GLU A 85 3.57 -5.72 -3.38
C GLU A 85 4.77 -6.14 -4.23
N ILE A 86 4.66 -6.06 -5.55
CA ILE A 86 5.67 -6.58 -6.49
C ILE A 86 6.45 -5.42 -7.11
N ILE A 87 7.72 -5.25 -6.74
CA ILE A 87 8.45 -4.00 -7.01
C ILE A 87 9.15 -4.02 -8.37
N GLY A 88 9.94 -5.03 -8.71
CA GLY A 88 10.76 -5.04 -9.93
C GLY A 88 10.06 -4.74 -11.26
N PRO A 89 8.87 -5.32 -11.53
CA PRO A 89 8.13 -5.06 -12.76
C PRO A 89 7.27 -3.79 -12.71
N LEU A 90 7.27 -3.04 -11.60
CA LEU A 90 6.50 -1.80 -11.50
C LEU A 90 7.13 -0.69 -12.35
N ASP A 91 6.45 -0.29 -13.41
CA ASP A 91 6.83 0.86 -14.22
C ASP A 91 6.31 2.18 -13.61
N GLY A 92 7.01 2.66 -12.58
CA GLY A 92 6.66 3.91 -11.91
C GLY A 92 6.70 5.14 -12.83
N LYS A 93 7.55 5.14 -13.86
CA LYS A 93 7.64 6.24 -14.82
C LYS A 93 6.44 6.24 -15.76
N GLY A 94 6.14 5.10 -16.39
CA GLY A 94 4.97 4.97 -17.26
C GLY A 94 3.66 5.23 -16.53
N LEU A 95 3.52 4.78 -15.29
CA LEU A 95 2.34 5.09 -14.45
C LEU A 95 2.19 6.59 -14.20
N LEU A 96 3.27 7.29 -13.83
CA LEU A 96 3.23 8.74 -13.62
C LEU A 96 3.07 9.56 -14.91
N PHE A 97 3.39 8.99 -16.06
CA PHE A 97 3.10 9.59 -17.37
C PHE A 97 1.67 9.32 -17.84
N SER A 98 1.02 8.27 -17.31
CA SER A 98 -0.30 7.83 -17.76
C SER A 98 -1.44 8.19 -16.81
N ALA A 99 -1.16 8.38 -15.52
CA ALA A 99 -2.14 8.68 -14.48
C ALA A 99 -1.68 9.85 -13.61
N SER A 100 -2.61 10.55 -12.96
CA SER A 100 -2.21 11.60 -12.02
C SER A 100 -1.62 10.99 -10.75
N LYS A 101 -0.73 11.72 -10.07
CA LYS A 101 -0.23 11.33 -8.74
C LYS A 101 -1.39 11.09 -7.76
N GLN A 102 -2.44 11.91 -7.83
CA GLN A 102 -3.63 11.77 -7.00
C GLN A 102 -4.37 10.46 -7.26
N ASP A 103 -4.48 10.00 -8.51
CA ASP A 103 -5.11 8.71 -8.83
C ASP A 103 -4.31 7.53 -8.29
N LEU A 104 -2.97 7.61 -8.30
CA LEU A 104 -2.10 6.58 -7.71
C LEU A 104 -2.28 6.51 -6.18
N ILE A 105 -2.31 7.66 -5.50
CA ILE A 105 -2.57 7.74 -4.06
C ILE A 105 -3.99 7.23 -3.74
N LYS A 106 -4.99 7.65 -4.53
CA LYS A 106 -6.39 7.21 -4.38
C LYS A 106 -6.54 5.71 -4.57
N ASN A 107 -5.80 5.11 -5.51
CA ASN A 107 -5.77 3.66 -5.69
C ASN A 107 -5.24 2.96 -4.42
N LYS A 108 -4.14 3.45 -3.83
CA LYS A 108 -3.61 2.87 -2.59
C LYS A 108 -4.53 3.10 -1.39
N PHE A 109 -5.23 4.24 -1.32
CA PHE A 109 -6.26 4.46 -0.30
C PHE A 109 -7.42 3.47 -0.45
N ARG A 110 -7.86 3.21 -1.69
CA ARG A 110 -8.86 2.18 -2.00
C ARG A 110 -8.40 0.79 -1.59
N ASP A 111 -7.13 0.44 -1.81
CA ASP A 111 -6.55 -0.83 -1.38
C ASP A 111 -6.60 -1.01 0.14
N CYS A 112 -6.36 0.06 0.91
CA CYS A 112 -6.51 0.04 2.36
C CYS A 112 -7.97 -0.13 2.82
N GLU A 113 -8.94 0.50 2.14
CA GLU A 113 -10.36 0.27 2.46
C GLU A 113 -10.79 -1.17 2.15
N LEU A 114 -10.28 -1.78 1.08
CA LEU A 114 -10.52 -3.20 0.81
C LEU A 114 -9.93 -4.09 1.89
N LEU A 115 -8.70 -3.84 2.31
CA LEU A 115 -8.08 -4.58 3.42
C LEU A 115 -8.86 -4.43 4.73
N ARG A 116 -9.40 -3.24 5.01
CA ARG A 116 -10.25 -3.00 6.20
C ARG A 116 -11.52 -3.84 6.15
N LEU A 117 -12.22 -3.86 5.02
CA LEU A 117 -13.41 -4.68 4.82
C LEU A 117 -13.09 -6.17 4.94
N GLU A 118 -11.96 -6.61 4.39
CA GLU A 118 -11.51 -8.00 4.50
C GLU A 118 -11.23 -8.39 5.96
N CYS A 119 -10.63 -7.49 6.75
CA CYS A 119 -10.47 -7.69 8.18
C CYS A 119 -11.82 -7.80 8.92
N GLU A 120 -12.82 -7.01 8.54
CA GLU A 120 -14.18 -7.10 9.12
C GLU A 120 -14.83 -8.45 8.81
N GLN A 121 -14.74 -8.91 7.57
CA GLN A 121 -15.27 -10.21 7.14
C GLN A 121 -14.57 -11.38 7.85
N GLN A 122 -13.24 -11.33 7.95
CA GLN A 122 -12.50 -12.32 8.74
C GLN A 122 -12.87 -12.28 10.22
N SER A 123 -13.19 -11.10 10.74
CA SER A 123 -13.62 -10.97 12.13
C SER A 123 -14.94 -11.69 12.38
N GLU A 124 -15.91 -11.51 11.47
CA GLU A 124 -17.20 -12.18 11.51
C GLU A 124 -17.04 -13.70 11.34
N LYS A 125 -16.27 -14.13 10.34
CA LYS A 125 -16.05 -15.55 10.02
C LYS A 125 -15.39 -16.32 11.16
N LEU A 126 -14.42 -15.71 11.84
CA LEU A 126 -13.61 -16.37 12.87
C LEU A 126 -14.12 -16.10 14.29
N GLY A 127 -15.12 -15.24 14.46
CA GLY A 127 -15.64 -14.85 15.78
C GLY A 127 -14.61 -14.13 16.67
N LYS A 128 -13.57 -13.53 16.07
CA LYS A 128 -12.50 -12.80 16.79
C LYS A 128 -12.11 -11.55 16.02
N LYS A 129 -11.67 -10.48 16.70
CA LYS A 129 -11.30 -9.24 16.02
C LYS A 129 -10.02 -9.43 15.18
N ILE A 130 -10.15 -9.22 13.87
CA ILE A 130 -9.05 -9.05 12.93
C ILE A 130 -9.00 -7.57 12.55
N GLU A 131 -7.85 -6.94 12.76
CA GLU A 131 -7.69 -5.50 12.48
C GLU A 131 -6.32 -5.13 11.90
N MET A 132 -5.44 -6.12 11.71
CA MET A 132 -4.10 -5.91 11.19
C MET A 132 -3.85 -6.80 9.98
N VAL A 133 -2.99 -6.33 9.08
CA VAL A 133 -2.65 -7.00 7.81
C VAL A 133 -1.19 -7.41 7.78
N MET A 134 -0.90 -8.50 7.09
CA MET A 134 0.46 -8.92 6.78
C MET A 134 0.82 -8.48 5.37
N MET A 135 2.04 -8.00 5.16
CA MET A 135 2.52 -7.59 3.85
C MET A 135 3.74 -8.39 3.43
N VAL A 136 3.78 -8.80 2.17
CA VAL A 136 4.94 -9.42 1.50
C VAL A 136 5.37 -8.49 0.38
N TYR A 137 6.55 -7.92 0.52
CA TYR A 137 7.17 -7.03 -0.44
C TYR A 137 8.23 -7.80 -1.22
N ASP A 138 7.92 -8.08 -2.48
CA ASP A 138 8.83 -8.70 -3.41
C ASP A 138 9.72 -7.63 -4.06
N CYS A 139 10.98 -7.57 -3.60
CA CYS A 139 11.97 -6.63 -4.10
C CYS A 139 12.86 -7.21 -5.22
N GLU A 140 12.55 -8.40 -5.74
CA GLU A 140 13.25 -8.91 -6.91
C GLU A 140 13.12 -7.93 -8.07
N GLY A 141 14.23 -7.65 -8.75
CA GLY A 141 14.26 -6.68 -9.86
C GLY A 141 14.24 -5.20 -9.43
N LEU A 142 14.28 -4.88 -8.13
CA LEU A 142 14.48 -3.50 -7.67
C LEU A 142 15.81 -2.95 -8.21
N GLY A 143 15.71 -2.05 -9.20
CA GLY A 143 16.83 -1.35 -9.84
C GLY A 143 16.70 0.18 -9.81
N LEU A 144 17.69 0.87 -10.42
CA LEU A 144 17.79 2.34 -10.44
C LEU A 144 16.56 3.04 -11.03
N LYS A 145 15.81 2.38 -11.92
CA LYS A 145 14.55 2.92 -12.47
C LYS A 145 13.52 3.30 -11.39
N HIS A 146 13.53 2.61 -10.26
CA HIS A 146 12.62 2.87 -9.14
C HIS A 146 13.09 4.01 -8.24
N LEU A 147 14.34 4.46 -8.37
CA LEU A 147 14.90 5.59 -7.61
C LEU A 147 14.68 6.93 -8.30
N TRP A 148 13.94 6.94 -9.42
CA TRP A 148 13.57 8.18 -10.09
C TRP A 148 12.77 9.08 -9.14
N LYS A 149 13.29 10.30 -8.92
CA LYS A 149 12.82 11.20 -7.86
C LYS A 149 11.29 11.38 -7.81
N PRO A 150 10.57 11.64 -8.92
CA PRO A 150 9.11 11.73 -8.88
C PRO A 150 8.39 10.46 -8.41
N ALA A 151 8.92 9.28 -8.71
CA ALA A 151 8.38 8.01 -8.22
C ALA A 151 8.66 7.85 -6.72
N VAL A 152 9.86 8.18 -6.26
CA VAL A 152 10.23 8.16 -4.83
C VAL A 152 9.37 9.14 -4.03
N ASP A 153 9.21 10.38 -4.52
CA ASP A 153 8.39 11.42 -3.87
C ASP A 153 6.91 10.96 -3.80
N THR A 154 6.38 10.41 -4.89
CA THR A 154 5.01 9.86 -4.92
C THR A 154 4.84 8.69 -3.94
N TYR A 155 5.82 7.79 -3.88
CA TYR A 155 5.78 6.67 -2.94
C TYR A 155 5.89 7.14 -1.48
N GLY A 156 6.69 8.18 -1.21
CA GLY A 156 6.76 8.83 0.10
C GLY A 156 5.42 9.44 0.55
N GLU A 157 4.68 10.06 -0.38
CA GLU A 157 3.31 10.53 -0.12
C GLU A 157 2.33 9.39 0.17
N ILE A 158 2.46 8.25 -0.53
CA ILE A 158 1.66 7.06 -0.28
C ILE A 158 1.95 6.50 1.12
N LEU A 159 3.23 6.38 1.52
CA LEU A 159 3.62 5.92 2.85
C LEU A 159 3.10 6.86 3.94
N SER A 160 3.25 8.18 3.74
CA SER A 160 2.71 9.19 4.66
C SER A 160 1.20 9.05 4.80
N MET A 161 0.49 8.82 3.70
CA MET A 161 -0.95 8.57 3.72
C MET A 161 -1.28 7.32 4.56
N PHE A 162 -0.53 6.23 4.46
CA PHE A 162 -0.73 5.03 5.28
C PHE A 162 -0.56 5.33 6.77
N GLU A 163 0.54 5.96 7.17
CA GLU A 163 0.86 6.27 8.57
C GLU A 163 -0.14 7.23 9.21
N GLU A 164 -0.67 8.16 8.43
CA GLU A 164 -1.62 9.16 8.91
C GLU A 164 -3.07 8.63 8.99
N ASN A 165 -3.46 7.72 8.10
CA ASN A 165 -4.87 7.30 7.94
C ASN A 165 -5.15 5.88 8.43
N TYR A 166 -4.13 5.03 8.55
CA TYR A 166 -4.26 3.62 8.93
C TYR A 166 -3.28 3.24 10.04
N PRO A 167 -3.27 3.96 11.18
CA PRO A 167 -2.41 3.62 12.31
C PRO A 167 -2.68 2.20 12.81
N GLU A 168 -1.66 1.56 13.39
CA GLU A 168 -1.81 0.28 14.09
C GLU A 168 -2.46 -0.82 13.22
N SER A 169 -2.34 -0.72 11.90
CA SER A 169 -2.99 -1.63 10.95
C SER A 169 -2.00 -2.58 10.28
N LEU A 170 -0.70 -2.30 10.34
CA LEU A 170 0.32 -3.25 9.91
C LEU A 170 0.64 -4.23 11.05
N LYS A 171 0.56 -5.53 10.75
CA LYS A 171 1.00 -6.61 11.64
C LYS A 171 2.48 -6.90 11.48
N ARG A 172 2.90 -7.10 10.23
CA ARG A 172 4.27 -7.44 9.83
C ARG A 172 4.46 -7.22 8.34
N LEU A 173 5.66 -6.80 7.95
CA LEU A 173 6.06 -6.61 6.55
C LEU A 173 7.32 -7.43 6.28
N PHE A 174 7.23 -8.43 5.43
CA PHE A 174 8.37 -9.22 4.97
C PHE A 174 8.91 -8.66 3.66
N ILE A 175 10.17 -8.25 3.65
CA ILE A 175 10.89 -7.95 2.40
C ILE A 175 11.55 -9.25 1.94
N VAL A 176 11.20 -9.72 0.74
CA VAL A 176 11.79 -10.91 0.12
C VAL A 176 12.61 -10.54 -1.10
N LYS A 177 13.63 -11.35 -1.42
CA LYS A 177 14.48 -11.21 -2.62
C LYS A 177 15.09 -9.81 -2.76
N ALA A 178 15.48 -9.18 -1.65
CA ALA A 178 16.07 -7.85 -1.63
C ALA A 178 17.46 -7.82 -2.31
N PRO A 179 17.69 -6.99 -3.34
CA PRO A 179 19.00 -6.87 -3.97
C PRO A 179 19.93 -5.96 -3.16
N LYS A 180 21.21 -5.89 -3.55
CA LYS A 180 22.22 -5.00 -2.93
C LYS A 180 21.83 -3.51 -2.95
N LEU A 181 20.93 -3.10 -3.86
CA LEU A 181 20.41 -1.74 -3.95
C LEU A 181 19.37 -1.41 -2.84
N PHE A 182 18.80 -2.43 -2.19
CA PHE A 182 17.71 -2.25 -1.23
C PHE A 182 18.02 -1.25 -0.09
N PRO A 183 19.20 -1.26 0.57
CA PRO A 183 19.50 -0.29 1.62
C PRO A 183 19.43 1.17 1.16
N VAL A 184 19.87 1.45 -0.07
CA VAL A 184 19.78 2.79 -0.68
C VAL A 184 18.32 3.17 -0.88
N ALA A 185 17.52 2.29 -1.50
CA ALA A 185 16.09 2.52 -1.71
C ALA A 185 15.33 2.70 -0.39
N TYR A 186 15.60 1.86 0.60
CA TYR A 186 14.99 1.95 1.92
C TYR A 186 15.35 3.26 2.63
N ASN A 187 16.59 3.72 2.53
CA ASN A 187 17.02 5.00 3.11
C ASN A 187 16.27 6.21 2.51
N LEU A 188 15.90 6.15 1.24
CA LEU A 188 15.10 7.21 0.59
C LEU A 188 13.67 7.30 1.12
N VAL A 189 13.11 6.22 1.66
CA VAL A 189 11.69 6.18 2.05
C VAL A 189 11.47 5.96 3.55
N LYS A 190 12.49 5.50 4.30
CA LYS A 190 12.37 5.18 5.72
C LYS A 190 11.88 6.35 6.57
N HIS A 191 12.20 7.58 6.19
CA HIS A 191 11.83 8.79 6.94
C HIS A 191 10.33 9.07 6.92
N PHE A 192 9.58 8.50 5.96
CA PHE A 192 8.12 8.53 5.94
C PHE A 192 7.49 7.48 6.84
N LEU A 193 8.24 6.47 7.29
CA LEU A 193 7.75 5.38 8.14
C LEU A 193 7.86 5.74 9.62
N SER A 194 6.84 5.41 10.40
CA SER A 194 6.86 5.53 11.86
C SER A 194 7.80 4.49 12.48
N GLU A 195 8.21 4.72 13.74
CA GLU A 195 9.02 3.73 14.46
C GLU A 195 8.33 2.37 14.61
N ASP A 196 7.00 2.38 14.80
CA ASP A 196 6.20 1.15 14.88
C ASP A 196 6.29 0.36 13.58
N THR A 197 6.06 1.02 12.43
CA THR A 197 6.18 0.38 11.12
C THR A 197 7.60 -0.15 10.88
N ARG A 198 8.63 0.65 11.19
CA ARG A 198 10.04 0.23 11.01
C ARG A 198 10.38 -1.02 11.84
N LYS A 199 9.84 -1.16 13.06
CA LYS A 199 10.03 -2.36 13.91
C LYS A 199 9.34 -3.61 13.33
N LYS A 200 8.32 -3.42 12.48
CA LYS A 200 7.55 -4.51 11.85
C LYS A 200 8.10 -4.92 10.47
N VAL A 201 9.06 -4.17 9.91
CA VAL A 201 9.76 -4.51 8.68
C VAL A 201 10.83 -5.56 8.98
N VAL A 202 10.76 -6.70 8.30
CA VAL A 202 11.69 -7.81 8.43
C VAL A 202 12.27 -8.12 7.05
N VAL A 203 13.57 -7.94 6.87
CA VAL A 203 14.28 -8.30 5.64
C VAL A 203 14.69 -9.77 5.71
N LEU A 204 14.20 -10.58 4.79
CA LEU A 204 14.45 -12.03 4.76
C LEU A 204 15.63 -12.37 3.85
N GLY A 205 16.39 -13.39 4.25
CA GLY A 205 17.49 -13.95 3.49
C GLY A 205 17.05 -15.01 2.47
N SER A 206 17.94 -15.94 2.13
CA SER A 206 17.67 -16.99 1.14
C SER A 206 16.55 -17.95 1.53
N ASN A 207 16.31 -18.16 2.83
CA ASN A 207 15.26 -19.03 3.37
C ASN A 207 13.88 -18.34 3.48
N TRP A 208 13.64 -17.27 2.72
CA TRP A 208 12.42 -16.47 2.83
C TRP A 208 11.13 -17.29 2.66
N LYS A 209 11.11 -18.29 1.77
CA LYS A 209 9.95 -19.20 1.56
C LYS A 209 9.59 -19.95 2.84
N GLU A 210 10.57 -20.56 3.49
CA GLU A 210 10.39 -21.29 4.75
C GLU A 210 9.89 -20.37 5.87
N VAL A 211 10.41 -19.14 5.92
CA VAL A 211 9.96 -18.15 6.90
C VAL A 211 8.51 -17.77 6.66
N LEU A 212 8.08 -17.53 5.42
CA LEU A 212 6.68 -17.23 5.10
C LEU A 212 5.75 -18.37 5.55
N GLN A 213 6.12 -19.64 5.31
CA GLN A 213 5.32 -20.81 5.72
C GLN A 213 5.15 -20.95 7.25
N LYS A 214 6.02 -20.34 8.06
CA LYS A 214 5.85 -20.30 9.52
C LYS A 214 4.68 -19.41 9.92
N TYR A 215 4.42 -18.34 9.16
CA TYR A 215 3.39 -17.35 9.47
C TYR A 215 2.10 -17.55 8.70
N ILE A 216 2.18 -18.11 7.50
CA ILE A 216 1.07 -18.29 6.57
C ILE A 216 0.98 -19.80 6.25
N ASP A 217 -0.24 -20.34 6.21
CA ASP A 217 -0.42 -21.72 5.79
C ASP A 217 0.00 -21.91 4.32
N PRO A 218 0.75 -22.95 3.93
CA PRO A 218 1.13 -23.18 2.54
C PRO A 218 -0.06 -23.18 1.56
N ALA A 219 -1.26 -23.58 1.99
CA ALA A 219 -2.49 -23.52 1.18
C ALA A 219 -3.00 -22.08 0.92
N GLN A 220 -2.42 -21.08 1.59
CA GLN A 220 -2.76 -19.65 1.49
C GLN A 220 -1.62 -18.83 0.86
N ILE A 221 -0.50 -19.45 0.52
CA ILE A 221 0.64 -18.80 -0.15
C ILE A 221 0.64 -19.26 -1.61
N PRO A 222 0.74 -18.35 -2.60
CA PRO A 222 0.95 -18.73 -3.99
C PRO A 222 2.16 -19.64 -4.17
N VAL A 223 2.10 -20.57 -5.14
CA VAL A 223 3.25 -21.45 -5.45
C VAL A 223 4.51 -20.63 -5.77
N GLU A 224 4.38 -19.50 -6.47
CA GLU A 224 5.47 -18.54 -6.72
C GLU A 224 6.21 -18.12 -5.42
N TYR A 225 5.45 -17.90 -4.34
CA TYR A 225 5.95 -17.49 -3.04
C TYR A 225 6.26 -18.66 -2.09
N GLY A 226 6.26 -19.90 -2.60
CA GLY A 226 6.65 -21.09 -1.86
C GLY A 226 5.51 -21.82 -1.15
N GLY A 227 4.26 -21.58 -1.52
CA GLY A 227 3.12 -22.37 -1.03
C GLY A 227 2.60 -23.38 -2.05
N THR A 228 1.29 -23.59 -2.00
CA THR A 228 0.54 -24.55 -2.82
C THR A 228 -0.70 -23.92 -3.46
N LEU A 229 -0.96 -22.64 -3.21
CA LEU A 229 -2.10 -21.93 -3.80
C LEU A 229 -1.82 -21.63 -5.27
N THR A 230 -2.78 -21.98 -6.12
CA THR A 230 -2.83 -21.64 -7.55
C THR A 230 -4.19 -21.05 -7.87
N ASP A 231 -4.30 -20.37 -9.01
CA ASP A 231 -5.61 -20.06 -9.57
C ASP A 231 -6.38 -21.32 -9.99
N PRO A 232 -7.70 -21.20 -10.26
CA PRO A 232 -8.50 -22.31 -10.78
C PRO A 232 -8.00 -22.90 -12.10
N ASP A 233 -7.27 -22.13 -12.91
CA ASP A 233 -6.63 -22.58 -14.15
C ASP A 233 -5.21 -23.15 -13.95
N GLY A 234 -4.74 -23.21 -12.70
CA GLY A 234 -3.43 -23.74 -12.34
C GLY A 234 -2.29 -22.73 -12.38
N ASP A 235 -2.55 -21.43 -12.59
CA ASP A 235 -1.47 -20.43 -12.56
C ASP A 235 -0.81 -20.35 -11.17
N PRO A 236 0.51 -20.66 -11.05
CA PRO A 236 1.24 -20.61 -9.77
C PRO A 236 1.40 -19.20 -9.20
N LYS A 237 1.15 -18.17 -10.02
CA LYS A 237 1.29 -16.76 -9.63
C LYS A 237 0.01 -16.18 -9.04
N CYS A 238 -1.12 -16.88 -9.11
CA CYS A 238 -2.42 -16.34 -8.68
C CYS A 238 -2.73 -15.00 -9.38
N SER A 239 -2.52 -14.94 -10.70
CA SER A 239 -2.67 -13.74 -11.53
C SER A 239 -4.01 -13.66 -12.29
N SER A 240 -4.96 -14.55 -12.01
CA SER A 240 -6.23 -14.69 -12.74
C SER A 240 -6.90 -13.34 -12.97
N LYS A 241 -7.58 -13.22 -14.12
CA LYS A 241 -7.87 -11.97 -14.86
C LYS A 241 -8.04 -10.72 -13.99
N VAL A 242 -6.99 -9.90 -13.99
CA VAL A 242 -7.01 -8.47 -13.66
C VAL A 242 -8.02 -7.75 -14.57
N GLY A 243 -9.31 -7.78 -14.23
CA GLY A 243 -10.36 -7.38 -15.17
C GLY A 243 -11.78 -7.41 -14.63
N GLY A 244 -12.14 -6.39 -13.84
CA GLY A 244 -13.48 -5.81 -13.79
C GLY A 244 -14.55 -6.51 -12.94
N ALA A 245 -14.83 -5.99 -11.75
CA ALA A 245 -16.21 -6.01 -11.23
C ALA A 245 -17.03 -4.98 -12.05
N PRO A 246 -18.27 -5.29 -12.48
CA PRO A 246 -19.11 -4.34 -13.19
C PRO A 246 -19.42 -3.11 -12.32
N ALA A 247 -19.30 -1.90 -12.89
CA ALA A 247 -19.55 -0.62 -12.22
C ALA A 247 -20.96 -0.44 -11.64
N GLY A 248 -21.91 -1.32 -11.97
CA GLY A 248 -23.33 -1.22 -11.56
C GLY A 248 -23.67 -1.85 -10.21
N PHE A 249 -22.81 -2.68 -9.61
CA PHE A 249 -23.20 -3.50 -8.45
C PHE A 249 -23.16 -2.78 -7.09
N PHE A 250 -22.49 -1.64 -6.99
CA PHE A 250 -22.36 -0.88 -5.73
C PHE A 250 -23.55 0.05 -5.42
N ARG A 251 -24.61 0.05 -6.26
CA ARG A 251 -25.76 0.97 -6.08
C ARG A 251 -26.80 0.52 -5.07
N SER A 252 -26.83 -0.75 -4.63
CA SER A 252 -27.77 -1.19 -3.60
C SER A 252 -27.08 -1.30 -2.24
N ALA A 253 -27.38 -0.37 -1.33
CA ALA A 253 -27.06 -0.50 0.08
C ALA A 253 -27.85 -1.70 0.65
N GLY A 254 -27.19 -2.84 0.86
CA GLY A 254 -27.85 -3.99 1.49
C GLY A 254 -27.18 -5.36 1.34
N HIS A 255 -26.27 -5.56 0.37
CA HIS A 255 -25.65 -6.88 0.15
C HIS A 255 -24.12 -6.79 0.18
N PHE A 256 -23.53 -6.74 1.39
CA PHE A 256 -22.08 -6.86 1.62
C PHE A 256 -21.58 -8.33 1.59
N LEU A 257 -22.49 -9.29 1.47
CA LEU A 257 -22.24 -10.72 1.66
C LEU A 257 -21.40 -11.41 0.58
N HIS A 258 -21.00 -10.74 -0.52
CA HIS A 258 -20.40 -11.40 -1.69
C HIS A 258 -19.09 -10.74 -2.18
N LEU A 259 -18.27 -10.18 -1.29
CA LEU A 259 -17.02 -9.52 -1.68
C LEU A 259 -15.99 -10.50 -2.31
N HIS A 260 -15.92 -11.76 -1.87
CA HIS A 260 -15.10 -12.80 -2.50
C HIS A 260 -15.48 -13.09 -3.97
N ILE A 261 -16.73 -12.81 -4.35
CA ILE A 261 -17.21 -12.97 -5.73
C ILE A 261 -16.89 -11.71 -6.57
N LEU A 262 -16.68 -10.56 -5.93
CA LEU A 262 -16.46 -9.27 -6.59
C LEU A 262 -14.97 -8.86 -6.70
N TYR A 263 -14.12 -9.33 -5.79
CA TYR A 263 -12.67 -9.14 -5.83
C TYR A 263 -11.96 -10.48 -5.54
N PRO A 264 -11.81 -11.34 -6.55
CA PRO A 264 -10.95 -12.52 -6.43
C PRO A 264 -9.56 -12.13 -5.88
N PHE A 265 -9.00 -13.01 -5.04
CA PHE A 265 -7.61 -12.94 -4.57
C PHE A 265 -6.67 -12.96 -5.79
N GLN A 266 -6.17 -11.80 -6.18
CA GLN A 266 -5.40 -11.64 -7.41
C GLN A 266 -4.17 -10.80 -7.14
N ILE A 267 -3.03 -11.25 -7.64
CA ILE A 267 -1.78 -10.51 -7.62
C ILE A 267 -1.52 -9.96 -9.02
N ASN A 268 -1.50 -8.63 -9.14
CA ASN A 268 -1.03 -7.98 -10.37
C ASN A 268 0.50 -7.91 -10.35
N TYR A 269 1.15 -8.41 -11.41
CA TYR A 269 2.61 -8.43 -11.53
C TYR A 269 3.18 -7.21 -12.30
N GLY A 270 2.38 -6.18 -12.55
CA GLY A 270 2.80 -4.96 -13.22
C GLY A 270 3.16 -5.18 -14.69
N GLY A 271 4.31 -4.65 -15.09
CA GLY A 271 4.79 -4.63 -16.47
C GLY A 271 4.97 -3.20 -16.97
N ASP A 272 5.68 -3.08 -18.10
CA ASP A 272 5.92 -1.79 -18.74
C ASP A 272 4.60 -1.21 -19.28
N VAL A 273 4.33 0.05 -18.96
CA VAL A 273 3.10 0.71 -19.40
C VAL A 273 3.24 1.07 -20.89
N PRO A 274 2.35 0.61 -21.78
CA PRO A 274 2.40 0.98 -23.19
C PRO A 274 2.26 2.49 -23.39
N GLN A 275 3.04 3.05 -24.31
CA GLN A 275 3.07 4.50 -24.58
C GLN A 275 1.71 5.09 -24.97
N HIS A 276 0.78 4.31 -25.54
CA HIS A 276 -0.56 4.78 -25.86
C HIS A 276 -1.41 5.14 -24.63
N TYR A 277 -0.98 4.76 -23.42
CA TYR A 277 -1.59 5.22 -22.17
C TYR A 277 -1.05 6.58 -21.70
N TYR A 278 0.05 7.08 -22.28
CA TYR A 278 0.72 8.28 -21.79
C TYR A 278 -0.14 9.50 -22.13
N VAL A 279 -0.35 10.34 -21.12
CA VAL A 279 -1.09 11.60 -21.26
C VAL A 279 -0.18 12.81 -21.08
N ARG A 280 1.12 12.58 -20.86
CA ARG A 280 2.19 13.59 -20.75
C ARG A 280 3.56 12.96 -21.01
N ASP A 281 4.46 13.77 -21.55
CA ASP A 281 5.83 13.33 -21.88
C ASP A 281 6.87 13.75 -20.82
N GLN A 282 6.47 14.65 -19.91
CA GLN A 282 7.30 15.15 -18.81
C GLN A 282 6.46 15.46 -17.57
N LEU A 283 7.11 15.47 -16.41
CA LEU A 283 6.55 15.97 -15.17
C LEU A 283 7.20 17.31 -14.83
N ALA A 284 6.41 18.25 -14.31
CA ALA A 284 6.94 19.52 -13.82
C ALA A 284 7.93 19.26 -12.68
N GLN A 285 9.16 19.77 -12.81
CA GLN A 285 10.22 19.68 -11.82
C GLN A 285 10.76 21.07 -11.51
N LYS A 286 11.03 21.34 -10.24
CA LYS A 286 11.77 22.53 -9.82
C LYS A 286 13.25 22.16 -9.78
N TYR A 287 14.08 22.91 -10.51
CA TYR A 287 15.53 22.75 -10.49
C TYR A 287 16.12 23.56 -9.34
N GLU A 288 17.08 22.97 -8.63
CA GLU A 288 17.74 23.60 -7.47
C GLU A 288 18.71 24.71 -7.90
N HIS A 289 19.37 24.52 -9.04
CA HIS A 289 20.34 25.47 -9.58
C HIS A 289 20.04 25.77 -11.04
N SER A 290 20.27 27.03 -11.42
CA SER A 290 20.30 27.50 -12.80
C SER A 290 21.58 28.31 -12.97
N VAL A 291 22.42 27.93 -13.94
CA VAL A 291 23.73 28.55 -14.17
C VAL A 291 23.79 29.02 -15.63
N VAL A 292 24.32 30.23 -15.85
CA VAL A 292 24.59 30.75 -17.19
C VAL A 292 26.00 30.32 -17.60
N VAL A 293 26.12 29.60 -18.72
CA VAL A 293 27.41 29.14 -19.24
C VAL A 293 27.73 29.91 -20.53
N ASN A 294 28.87 30.59 -20.52
CA ASN A 294 29.35 31.34 -21.68
C ASN A 294 29.69 30.41 -22.85
N ARG A 295 29.62 30.94 -24.08
CA ARG A 295 29.96 30.19 -25.30
C ARG A 295 31.41 29.70 -25.22
N GLY A 296 31.60 28.38 -25.28
CA GLY A 296 32.91 27.73 -25.19
C GLY A 296 33.40 27.45 -23.76
N SER A 297 32.60 27.76 -22.73
CA SER A 297 32.88 27.41 -21.33
C SER A 297 32.12 26.16 -20.90
N SER A 298 32.49 25.59 -19.74
CA SER A 298 31.77 24.49 -19.11
C SER A 298 31.58 24.75 -17.61
N HIS A 299 30.57 24.11 -17.03
CA HIS A 299 30.30 24.11 -15.59
C HIS A 299 30.28 22.67 -15.10
N GLN A 300 30.96 22.39 -14.00
CA GLN A 300 31.07 21.05 -13.41
C GLN A 300 30.69 21.12 -11.93
N VAL A 301 30.09 20.04 -11.43
CA VAL A 301 29.77 19.86 -10.02
C VAL A 301 30.56 18.66 -9.52
N GLU A 302 31.32 18.85 -8.45
CA GLU A 302 32.14 17.81 -7.84
C GLU A 302 31.47 17.29 -6.56
N TYR A 303 31.47 15.97 -6.39
CA TYR A 303 30.95 15.31 -5.19
C TYR A 303 32.04 14.43 -4.59
N GLU A 304 32.43 14.70 -3.35
CA GLU A 304 33.33 13.84 -2.59
C GLU A 304 32.53 12.69 -1.97
N ILE A 305 32.73 11.47 -2.48
CA ILE A 305 32.08 10.26 -1.96
C ILE A 305 33.08 9.55 -1.05
N LEU A 306 32.89 9.71 0.27
CA LEU A 306 33.64 8.96 1.27
C LEU A 306 33.08 7.53 1.36
N PHE A 307 33.92 6.54 1.03
CA PHE A 307 33.59 5.14 1.28
C PHE A 307 33.81 4.82 2.77
N PRO A 308 32.89 4.09 3.44
CA PRO A 308 33.15 3.51 4.76
C PRO A 308 34.21 2.40 4.71
#